data_AF-A0A8J0QWD7-F1
#
_entry.id   AF-A0A8J0QWD7-F1
#
_cell.length_a   1.000
_cell.length_b   1.000
_cell.length_c   1.000
_cell.angle_alpha   90.00
_cell.angle_beta   90.00
_cell.angle_gamma   90.00
#
_symmetry.space_group_name_H-M   'P 1'
#
loop_
_entity.id
_entity.type
_entity.pdbx_description
1 polymer ?
#
loop_
_entity_poly.entity_id
_entity_poly.type
_entity_poly.pdbx_seq_one_letter_code
_entity_poly.pdbx_strand_id
1 'polypeptide(L)'
;MADLWLQKAVVLVCVWAVSYTLSQHDKRCNMSGTWVNELGSVLSLVAKGPHLSGSLQSSVETSQGAAGDEKMGKVVGVLGDGEQPTFTMSVKWSAGSVSTWAGQCFWRTNCPVLRAIWLLRSEVSTEDKNWKATRIGEDLFRPQKACDSDQLP
;
A
#
# COMPACT_ATOMS: atom_id res chain seq x y z
N MET A 1 -56.47 -8.17 -5.99
CA MET A 1 -55.79 -8.47 -4.70
C MET A 1 -54.42 -9.12 -4.87
N ALA A 2 -54.17 -9.91 -5.93
CA ALA A 2 -52.85 -10.52 -6.18
C ALA A 2 -51.75 -9.52 -6.61
N ASP A 3 -52.10 -8.46 -7.34
CA ASP A 3 -51.14 -7.49 -7.89
C ASP A 3 -50.39 -6.69 -6.81
N LEU A 4 -51.06 -6.39 -5.69
CA LEU A 4 -50.47 -5.63 -4.60
C LEU A 4 -49.38 -6.42 -3.85
N TRP A 5 -49.49 -7.75 -3.81
CA TRP A 5 -48.50 -8.62 -3.19
C TRP A 5 -47.25 -8.77 -4.05
N LEU A 6 -47.45 -8.90 -5.37
CA LEU A 6 -46.36 -8.98 -6.34
C LEU A 6 -45.55 -7.68 -6.35
N GLN A 7 -46.24 -6.54 -6.32
CA GLN A 7 -45.60 -5.21 -6.32
C GLN A 7 -44.81 -4.95 -5.02
N LYS A 8 -45.34 -5.37 -3.86
CA LYS A 8 -44.61 -5.28 -2.58
C LYS A 8 -43.39 -6.20 -2.53
N ALA A 9 -43.50 -7.41 -3.06
CA ALA A 9 -42.39 -8.35 -3.13
C ALA A 9 -41.26 -7.84 -4.04
N VAL A 10 -41.60 -7.28 -5.21
CA VAL A 10 -40.63 -6.67 -6.13
C VAL A 10 -39.93 -5.48 -5.49
N VAL A 11 -40.66 -4.58 -4.80
CA VAL A 11 -40.05 -3.44 -4.10
C VAL A 11 -39.10 -3.90 -3.00
N LEU A 12 -39.48 -4.89 -2.19
CA LEU A 12 -38.61 -5.43 -1.14
C LEU A 12 -37.33 -6.06 -1.72
N VAL A 13 -37.43 -6.82 -2.81
CA VAL A 13 -36.25 -7.40 -3.48
C VAL A 13 -35.34 -6.32 -4.06
N CYS A 14 -35.90 -5.28 -4.69
CA CYS A 14 -35.12 -4.14 -5.20
C CYS A 14 -34.43 -3.37 -4.08
N VAL A 15 -35.12 -3.10 -2.96
CA VAL A 15 -34.53 -2.42 -1.81
C VAL A 15 -33.39 -3.25 -1.23
N TRP A 16 -33.57 -4.56 -1.04
CA TRP A 16 -32.52 -5.46 -0.55
C TRP A 16 -31.33 -5.54 -1.51
N ALA A 17 -31.57 -5.64 -2.82
CA ALA A 17 -30.50 -5.65 -3.83
C ALA A 17 -29.70 -4.34 -3.83
N VAL A 18 -30.40 -3.19 -3.74
CA VAL A 18 -29.77 -1.86 -3.66
C VAL A 18 -28.95 -1.73 -2.36
N SER A 19 -29.48 -2.16 -1.21
CA SER A 19 -28.76 -2.17 0.06
C SER A 19 -27.50 -3.04 0.00
N TYR A 20 -27.58 -4.21 -0.65
CA TYR A 20 -26.44 -5.12 -0.79
C TYR A 20 -25.35 -4.53 -1.69
N THR A 21 -25.72 -3.85 -2.78
CA THR A 21 -24.75 -3.15 -3.65
C THR A 21 -24.11 -1.94 -3.00
N LEU A 22 -24.85 -1.18 -2.17
CA LEU A 22 -24.30 -0.03 -1.44
C LEU A 22 -23.29 -0.46 -0.37
N SER A 23 -23.51 -1.62 0.28
CA SER A 23 -22.61 -2.13 1.32
C SER A 23 -21.25 -2.63 0.81
N GLN A 24 -21.10 -2.93 -0.49
CA GLN A 24 -19.81 -3.32 -1.08
C GLN A 24 -18.95 -2.12 -1.49
N HIS A 25 -19.56 -0.95 -1.68
CA HIS A 25 -18.88 0.25 -2.15
C HIS A 25 -17.92 0.90 -1.11
N ASP A 26 -17.95 0.44 0.14
CA ASP A 26 -17.18 1.04 1.24
C ASP A 26 -15.76 0.47 1.43
N LYS A 27 -15.33 -0.55 0.67
CA LYS A 27 -14.08 -1.28 0.94
C LYS A 27 -12.96 -1.01 -0.07
N ARG A 28 -12.77 0.26 -0.43
CA ARG A 28 -11.67 0.68 -1.32
C ARG A 28 -10.38 0.94 -0.55
N CYS A 29 -9.32 0.24 -0.91
CA CYS A 29 -7.98 0.42 -0.39
C CYS A 29 -7.31 1.64 -1.06
N ASN A 30 -7.39 2.80 -0.39
CA ASN A 30 -6.70 4.01 -0.81
C ASN A 30 -5.24 3.98 -0.33
N MET A 31 -4.28 4.01 -1.25
CA MET A 31 -2.85 4.01 -0.92
C MET A 31 -2.30 5.38 -0.48
N SER A 32 -3.05 6.47 -0.68
CA SER A 32 -2.62 7.80 -0.23
C SER A 32 -2.70 7.89 1.30
N GLY A 33 -1.64 8.39 1.93
CA GLY A 33 -1.55 8.51 3.37
C GLY A 33 -0.17 8.16 3.90
N THR A 34 -0.07 8.04 5.22
CA THR A 34 1.17 7.64 5.90
C THR A 34 1.02 6.24 6.45
N TRP A 35 2.04 5.42 6.21
CA TRP A 35 2.09 4.01 6.53
C TRP A 35 3.37 3.70 7.31
N VAL A 36 3.31 2.66 8.15
CA VAL A 36 4.44 2.19 8.95
C VAL A 36 4.59 0.69 8.73
N ASN A 37 5.80 0.21 8.41
CA ASN A 37 6.08 -1.22 8.31
C ASN A 37 6.46 -1.82 9.68
N GLU A 38 6.60 -3.13 9.74
CA GLU A 38 6.97 -3.88 10.95
C GLU A 38 8.37 -3.55 11.50
N LEU A 39 9.23 -2.92 10.71
CA LEU A 39 10.54 -2.41 11.13
C LEU A 39 10.47 -0.95 11.63
N GLY A 40 9.28 -0.35 11.64
CA GLY A 40 9.05 1.04 12.05
C GLY A 40 9.42 2.09 11.01
N SER A 41 9.67 1.70 9.75
CA SER A 41 9.94 2.65 8.66
C SER A 41 8.65 3.34 8.23
N VAL A 42 8.73 4.63 7.92
CA VAL A 42 7.55 5.48 7.64
C VAL A 42 7.49 5.82 6.16
N LEU A 43 6.40 5.40 5.51
CA LEU A 43 6.12 5.61 4.11
C LEU A 43 5.00 6.62 3.94
N SER A 44 5.27 7.75 3.30
CA SER A 44 4.25 8.74 2.91
C SER A 44 3.97 8.65 1.43
N LEU A 45 2.71 8.45 1.04
CA LEU A 45 2.28 8.29 -0.35
C LEU A 45 1.16 9.25 -0.73
N VAL A 46 1.21 9.70 -1.98
CA VAL A 46 0.15 10.42 -2.67
C VAL A 46 -0.10 9.76 -4.02
N ALA A 47 -1.33 9.30 -4.24
CA ALA A 47 -1.79 8.76 -5.51
C ALA A 47 -2.46 9.87 -6.35
N LYS A 48 -2.05 10.00 -7.62
CA LYS A 48 -2.66 10.88 -8.62
C LYS A 48 -2.90 10.09 -9.90
N GLY A 49 -4.13 9.63 -10.10
CA GLY A 49 -4.44 8.66 -11.15
C GLY A 49 -3.59 7.39 -10.98
N PRO A 50 -2.91 6.89 -12.02
CA PRO A 50 -2.08 5.68 -11.93
C PRO A 50 -0.70 5.94 -11.30
N HIS A 51 -0.38 7.17 -10.89
CA HIS A 51 0.95 7.53 -10.39
C HIS A 51 0.99 7.59 -8.87
N LEU A 52 2.04 7.01 -8.28
CA LEU A 52 2.39 7.14 -6.87
C LEU A 52 3.64 8.01 -6.71
N SER A 53 3.60 8.88 -5.72
CA SER A 53 4.74 9.73 -5.34
C SER A 53 4.79 9.89 -3.82
N GLY A 54 5.95 10.22 -3.27
CA GLY A 54 6.07 10.52 -1.85
C GLY A 54 7.48 10.35 -1.31
N SER A 55 7.59 9.82 -0.09
CA SER A 55 8.88 9.57 0.57
C SER A 55 8.82 8.34 1.47
N LEU A 56 9.96 7.70 1.66
CA LEU A 56 10.16 6.61 2.60
C LEU A 56 11.31 7.00 3.53
N GLN A 57 11.02 7.07 4.84
CA GLN A 57 12.01 7.20 5.88
C GLN A 57 12.29 5.81 6.48
N SER A 58 13.51 5.32 6.31
CA SER A 58 13.92 4.00 6.78
C SER A 58 14.36 4.04 8.24
N SER A 59 13.84 3.10 9.03
CA SER A 59 14.29 2.89 10.41
C SER A 59 15.53 2.01 10.52
N VAL A 60 15.91 1.36 9.41
CA VAL A 60 17.08 0.47 9.31
C VAL A 60 17.94 0.83 8.10
N GLU A 61 19.21 0.45 8.14
CA GLU A 61 20.15 0.62 7.03
C GLU A 61 21.16 -0.52 7.02
N THR A 62 21.67 -0.88 5.83
CA THR A 62 22.65 -1.96 5.69
C THR A 62 24.02 -1.61 6.25
N SER A 63 24.32 -0.32 6.32
CA SER A 63 25.53 0.25 6.90
C SER A 63 25.24 1.69 7.27
N GLN A 64 25.92 2.22 8.28
CA GLN A 64 25.72 3.58 8.76
C GLN A 64 25.87 4.60 7.62
N GLY A 65 24.87 5.46 7.44
CA GLY A 65 24.85 6.51 6.42
C GLY A 65 24.38 6.05 5.04
N ALA A 66 24.05 4.76 4.84
CA ALA A 66 23.62 4.26 3.52
C ALA A 66 22.32 4.92 3.05
N ALA A 67 21.42 5.23 3.98
CA ALA A 67 20.17 5.93 3.70
C ALA A 67 20.30 7.48 3.75
N GLY A 68 21.50 8.02 4.01
CA GLY A 68 21.75 9.43 4.28
C GLY A 68 21.35 9.86 5.70
N ASP A 69 21.63 11.11 6.05
CA ASP A 69 21.47 11.64 7.42
C ASP A 69 20.03 11.56 7.93
N GLU A 70 19.06 11.91 7.07
CA GLU A 70 17.62 11.84 7.39
C GLU A 70 17.02 10.45 7.20
N LYS A 71 17.81 9.50 6.67
CA LYS A 71 17.40 8.14 6.27
C LYS A 71 16.20 8.12 5.34
N MET A 72 16.03 9.17 4.54
CA MET A 72 14.84 9.41 3.74
C MET A 72 15.16 9.39 2.24
N GLY A 73 14.34 8.69 1.46
CA GLY A 73 14.39 8.68 0.01
C GLY A 73 13.06 9.07 -0.64
N LYS A 74 13.11 9.68 -1.83
CA LYS A 74 11.91 9.99 -2.62
C LYS A 74 11.34 8.73 -3.24
N VAL A 75 10.02 8.58 -3.16
CA VAL A 75 9.25 7.47 -3.74
C VAL A 75 8.65 7.91 -5.07
N VAL A 76 8.79 7.05 -6.08
CA VAL A 76 8.04 7.10 -7.35
C VAL A 76 7.49 5.73 -7.66
N GLY A 77 6.28 5.66 -8.21
CA GLY A 77 5.65 4.38 -8.48
C GLY A 77 4.42 4.48 -9.36
N VAL A 78 3.78 3.33 -9.57
CA VAL A 78 2.50 3.22 -10.25
C VAL A 78 1.52 2.38 -9.45
N LEU A 79 0.25 2.70 -9.61
CA LEU A 79 -0.89 2.05 -9.00
C LEU A 79 -1.71 1.37 -10.10
N GLY A 80 -2.08 0.12 -9.88
CA GLY A 80 -3.03 -0.60 -10.73
C GLY A 80 -4.48 -0.18 -10.45
N ASP A 81 -5.39 -0.76 -11.20
CA ASP A 81 -6.82 -0.48 -11.07
C ASP A 81 -7.50 -1.36 -10.01
N GLY A 82 -8.77 -1.06 -9.73
CA GLY A 82 -9.63 -1.84 -8.83
C GLY A 82 -9.67 -1.32 -7.40
N GLU A 83 -10.47 -2.00 -6.57
CA GLU A 83 -10.72 -1.60 -5.18
C GLU A 83 -9.57 -1.98 -4.23
N GLN A 84 -8.80 -3.00 -4.58
CA GLN A 84 -7.63 -3.50 -3.84
C GLN A 84 -6.43 -3.56 -4.79
N PRO A 85 -5.92 -2.39 -5.22
CA PRO A 85 -5.01 -2.30 -6.35
C PRO A 85 -3.64 -2.89 -6.06
N THR A 86 -3.01 -3.48 -7.07
CA THR A 86 -1.58 -3.78 -7.07
C THR A 86 -0.78 -2.49 -7.22
N PHE A 87 0.47 -2.48 -6.76
CA PHE A 87 1.35 -1.33 -6.94
C PHE A 87 2.80 -1.76 -7.13
N THR A 88 3.57 -0.86 -7.73
CA THR A 88 5.03 -0.90 -7.66
C THR A 88 5.56 0.48 -7.32
N MET A 89 6.61 0.54 -6.51
CA MET A 89 7.28 1.78 -6.16
C MET A 89 8.77 1.57 -6.02
N SER A 90 9.55 2.64 -6.21
CA SER A 90 11.01 2.62 -6.08
C SER A 90 11.50 3.83 -5.31
N VAL A 91 12.61 3.63 -4.61
CA VAL A 91 13.30 4.63 -3.79
C VAL A 91 14.78 4.63 -4.15
N LYS A 92 15.34 5.82 -4.36
CA LYS A 92 16.79 6.03 -4.44
C LYS A 92 17.30 6.49 -3.08
N TRP A 93 18.38 5.86 -2.62
CA TRP A 93 19.06 6.21 -1.36
C TRP A 93 20.28 7.09 -1.63
N SER A 94 20.71 7.84 -0.61
CA SER A 94 21.80 8.81 -0.71
C SER A 94 23.14 8.17 -1.11
N ALA A 95 23.41 6.95 -0.64
CA ALA A 95 24.64 6.22 -0.96
C ALA A 95 24.58 5.44 -2.30
N GLY A 96 23.64 5.76 -3.18
CA GLY A 96 23.59 5.22 -4.55
C GLY A 96 22.83 3.91 -4.73
N SER A 97 22.47 3.22 -3.65
CA SER A 97 21.60 2.05 -3.72
C SER A 97 20.16 2.44 -4.08
N VAL A 98 19.40 1.47 -4.59
CA VAL A 98 17.97 1.63 -4.90
C VAL A 98 17.18 0.48 -4.32
N SER A 99 15.97 0.75 -3.84
CA SER A 99 15.02 -0.28 -3.47
C SER A 99 13.77 -0.19 -4.32
N THR A 100 13.14 -1.33 -4.61
CA THR A 100 11.83 -1.40 -5.25
C THR A 100 10.91 -2.33 -4.47
N TRP A 101 9.61 -2.02 -4.44
CA TRP A 101 8.57 -2.81 -3.83
C TRP A 101 7.53 -3.13 -4.90
N ALA A 102 7.09 -4.38 -4.96
CA ALA A 102 5.93 -4.82 -5.72
C ALA A 102 4.96 -5.51 -4.79
N GLY A 103 3.69 -5.08 -4.80
CA GLY A 103 2.74 -5.53 -3.81
C GLY A 103 1.29 -5.22 -4.15
N GLN A 104 0.44 -5.39 -3.16
CA GLN A 104 -1.00 -5.13 -3.27
C GLN A 104 -1.53 -4.47 -2.00
N CYS A 105 -2.46 -3.54 -2.20
CA CYS A 105 -3.25 -2.91 -1.15
C CYS A 105 -4.47 -3.81 -0.87
N PHE A 106 -4.54 -4.39 0.33
CA PHE A 106 -5.65 -5.25 0.75
C PHE A 106 -6.54 -4.53 1.75
N TRP A 107 -7.85 -4.72 1.64
CA TRP A 107 -8.79 -4.35 2.70
C TRP A 107 -8.97 -5.53 3.67
N ARG A 108 -8.49 -5.40 4.91
CA ARG A 108 -8.63 -6.44 5.95
C ARG A 108 -9.56 -6.01 7.06
N THR A 109 -10.69 -6.70 7.20
CA THR A 109 -11.71 -6.48 8.24
C THR A 109 -12.16 -5.01 8.31
N ASN A 110 -11.39 -4.14 8.98
CA ASN A 110 -11.63 -2.72 9.21
C ASN A 110 -10.44 -1.80 8.85
N CYS A 111 -9.32 -2.35 8.36
CA CYS A 111 -8.11 -1.60 8.02
C CYS A 111 -7.55 -1.99 6.65
N PRO A 112 -7.11 -1.04 5.82
CA PRO A 112 -6.27 -1.37 4.68
C PRO A 112 -4.85 -1.76 5.15
N VAL A 113 -4.18 -2.62 4.38
CA VAL A 113 -2.75 -2.95 4.55
C VAL A 113 -2.06 -2.98 3.20
N LEU A 114 -0.80 -2.58 3.14
CA LEU A 114 0.04 -2.78 1.95
C LEU A 114 0.99 -3.92 2.23
N ARG A 115 0.91 -4.99 1.44
CA ARG A 115 1.84 -6.12 1.54
C ARG A 115 2.67 -6.17 0.27
N ALA A 116 3.98 -6.15 0.41
CA ALA A 116 4.89 -6.07 -0.73
C ALA A 116 6.18 -6.85 -0.49
N ILE A 117 6.68 -7.46 -1.56
CA ILE A 117 8.05 -7.95 -1.63
C ILE A 117 8.92 -6.79 -2.10
N TRP A 118 10.12 -6.67 -1.53
CA TRP A 118 11.09 -5.68 -1.96
C TRP A 118 12.39 -6.29 -2.44
N LEU A 119 13.04 -5.57 -3.34
CA LEU A 119 14.43 -5.78 -3.70
C LEU A 119 15.25 -4.55 -3.29
N LEU A 120 16.41 -4.76 -2.67
CA LEU A 120 17.41 -3.73 -2.44
C LEU A 120 18.62 -4.05 -3.33
N ARG A 121 18.93 -3.12 -4.23
CA ARG A 121 20.08 -3.17 -5.12
C ARG A 121 21.20 -2.27 -4.60
N SER A 122 22.28 -2.87 -4.16
CA SER A 122 23.54 -2.17 -3.86
C SER A 122 24.32 -1.88 -5.15
N GLU A 123 25.03 -0.76 -5.17
CA GLU A 123 26.06 -0.51 -6.18
C GLU A 123 27.24 -1.47 -5.96
N VAL A 124 27.84 -1.94 -7.05
CA VAL A 124 29.08 -2.72 -7.03
C VAL A 124 30.05 -2.19 -8.08
N SER A 125 31.34 -2.24 -7.75
CA SER A 125 32.41 -1.67 -8.59
C SER A 125 32.58 -2.34 -9.96
N THR A 126 32.18 -3.60 -10.07
CA THR A 126 32.45 -4.46 -11.22
C THR A 126 31.35 -5.50 -11.40
N GLU A 127 31.13 -5.95 -12.64
CA GLU A 127 30.04 -6.87 -12.98
C GLU A 127 30.20 -8.25 -12.32
N ASP A 128 31.44 -8.74 -12.13
CA ASP A 128 31.71 -10.01 -11.44
C ASP A 128 31.19 -10.03 -10.00
N LYS A 129 31.00 -8.87 -9.36
CA LYS A 129 30.43 -8.74 -8.01
C LYS A 129 28.90 -8.66 -8.00
N ASN A 130 28.25 -8.68 -9.17
CA ASN A 130 26.79 -8.57 -9.31
C ASN A 130 26.03 -9.63 -8.53
N TRP A 131 26.57 -10.83 -8.40
CA TRP A 131 25.91 -11.98 -7.76
C TRP A 131 25.43 -11.72 -6.32
N LYS A 132 26.08 -10.80 -5.59
CA LYS A 132 25.75 -10.44 -4.20
C LYS A 132 25.06 -9.07 -4.05
N ALA A 133 24.78 -8.39 -5.16
CA ALA A 133 24.38 -6.99 -5.13
C ALA A 133 22.87 -6.79 -4.88
N THR A 134 22.07 -7.85 -4.93
CA THR A 134 20.61 -7.78 -4.73
C THR A 134 20.20 -8.54 -3.48
N ARG A 135 19.48 -7.87 -2.59
CA ARG A 135 18.79 -8.48 -1.43
C ARG A 135 17.28 -8.47 -1.66
N ILE A 136 16.57 -9.39 -1.03
CA ILE A 136 15.11 -9.53 -1.10
C ILE A 136 14.53 -9.61 0.31
N GLY A 137 13.33 -9.10 0.49
CA GLY A 137 12.54 -9.25 1.71
C GLY A 137 11.07 -8.97 1.49
N GLU A 138 10.30 -8.94 2.57
CA GLU A 138 8.89 -8.61 2.58
C GLU A 138 8.66 -7.51 3.61
N ASP A 139 7.80 -6.55 3.28
CA ASP A 139 7.31 -5.53 4.22
C ASP A 139 5.77 -5.59 4.29
N LEU A 140 5.24 -5.39 5.49
CA LEU A 140 3.82 -5.22 5.75
C LEU A 140 3.56 -3.83 6.35
N PHE A 141 3.08 -2.92 5.51
CA PHE A 141 2.73 -1.57 5.90
C PHE A 141 1.30 -1.48 6.41
N ARG A 142 1.13 -0.81 7.56
CA ARG A 142 -0.16 -0.45 8.16
C ARG A 142 -0.32 1.07 8.22
N PRO A 143 -1.54 1.60 8.20
CA PRO A 143 -1.77 3.03 8.39
C PRO A 143 -1.12 3.52 9.69
N GLN A 144 -0.48 4.69 9.65
CA GLN A 144 0.11 5.29 10.86
C GLN A 144 -0.98 5.77 11.83
N LYS A 145 -2.10 6.27 11.30
CA LYS A 145 -3.29 6.56 12.10
C LYS A 145 -4.06 5.27 12.35
N ALA A 146 -4.55 5.12 13.56
CA ALA A 146 -5.38 4.00 13.96
C ALA A 146 -6.64 3.93 13.07
N CYS A 147 -7.10 2.72 12.75
CA CYS A 147 -8.35 2.55 12.01
C CYS A 147 -9.55 2.76 12.94
N ASP A 148 -10.73 2.99 12.38
CA ASP A 148 -11.95 3.34 13.11
C ASP A 148 -12.32 2.39 14.28
N SER A 149 -11.80 1.16 14.34
CA SER A 149 -12.00 0.24 15.47
C SER A 149 -11.16 0.54 16.72
N ASP A 150 -10.08 1.31 16.60
CA ASP A 150 -9.24 1.72 17.74
C ASP A 150 -9.76 3.01 18.41
N GLN A 151 -10.89 3.54 17.93
CA GLN A 151 -11.58 4.72 18.49
C GLN A 151 -12.88 4.38 19.23
N LEU A 152 -13.11 3.10 19.56
CA LEU A 152 -14.20 2.74 20.47
C LEU A 152 -13.86 3.24 21.89
N PRO A 153 -14.79 3.96 22.55
CA PRO A 153 -14.58 4.51 23.90
C PRO A 153 -14.41 3.43 24.97
#